data_AF-A0A5J4NDD7-F1
#
_entry.id   AF-A0A5J4NDD7-F1
#
_cell.length_a   1.000
_cell.length_b   1.000
_cell.length_c   1.000
_cell.angle_alpha   90.00
_cell.angle_beta   90.00
_cell.angle_gamma   90.00
#
_symmetry.space_group_name_H-M   'P 1'
#
loop_
_entity.id
_entity.type
_entity.pdbx_description
1 polymer ?
#
loop_
_entity_poly.entity_id
_entity_poly.type
_entity_poly.pdbx_seq_one_letter_code
_entity_poly.pdbx_strand_id
1 'polypeptide(L)'
;TTQHPRDTTQREQWLDKLLSANQVDITTFLSTLTTIMNKRGSRRNAFVREGPATTGKSLMLKLINRNYRYRTVQRSGDHSQFFLMNLLRKSLAFMEGPKITTLPVNDFK
;
A
#
# COMPACT_ATOMS: atom_id res chain seq x y z
N THR A 1 -9.40 -19.48 -3.64
CA THR A 1 -8.31 -19.13 -4.59
C THR A 1 -8.75 -17.94 -5.43
N THR A 2 -8.37 -16.72 -5.04
CA THR A 2 -8.77 -15.48 -5.73
C THR A 2 -7.74 -15.12 -6.79
N GLN A 3 -7.98 -15.53 -8.04
CA GLN A 3 -7.18 -15.12 -9.18
C GLN A 3 -7.55 -13.71 -9.65
N HIS A 4 -6.56 -12.97 -10.15
CA HIS A 4 -6.69 -11.58 -10.59
C HIS A 4 -7.39 -11.49 -11.96
N PRO A 5 -8.57 -10.85 -12.07
CA PRO A 5 -9.29 -10.75 -13.34
C PRO A 5 -8.56 -9.85 -14.36
N ARG A 6 -8.59 -10.23 -15.65
CA ARG A 6 -7.97 -9.45 -16.73
C ARG A 6 -8.84 -8.27 -17.18
N ASP A 7 -10.16 -8.41 -17.10
CA ASP A 7 -11.14 -7.40 -17.52
C ASP A 7 -11.46 -6.37 -16.43
N THR A 8 -11.65 -5.11 -16.83
CA THR A 8 -11.92 -3.98 -15.92
C THR A 8 -13.21 -4.18 -15.11
N THR A 9 -14.30 -4.58 -15.76
CA THR A 9 -15.60 -4.85 -15.09
C THR A 9 -15.50 -6.00 -14.10
N GLN A 10 -14.74 -7.05 -14.42
CA GLN A 10 -14.52 -8.17 -13.49
C GLN A 10 -13.66 -7.76 -12.30
N ARG A 11 -12.72 -6.82 -12.47
CA ARG A 11 -11.93 -6.26 -11.37
C ARG A 11 -12.77 -5.44 -10.42
N GLU A 12 -13.70 -4.64 -10.93
CA GLU A 12 -14.64 -3.86 -10.13
C GLU A 12 -15.53 -4.79 -9.29
N GLN A 13 -16.17 -5.77 -9.91
CA GLN A 13 -16.98 -6.76 -9.20
C GLN A 13 -16.17 -7.57 -8.17
N TRP A 14 -14.92 -7.89 -8.49
CA TRP A 14 -14.03 -8.58 -7.56
C TRP A 14 -13.65 -7.67 -6.37
N LEU A 15 -13.39 -6.39 -6.63
CA LEU A 15 -13.05 -5.39 -5.62
C LEU A 15 -14.23 -5.18 -4.67
N ASP A 16 -15.44 -5.08 -5.20
CA ASP A 16 -16.68 -4.97 -4.43
C ASP A 16 -16.88 -6.19 -3.53
N LYS A 17 -16.70 -7.40 -4.07
CA LYS A 17 -16.75 -8.64 -3.29
C LYS A 17 -15.70 -8.67 -2.18
N LEU A 18 -14.48 -8.24 -2.47
CA LEU A 18 -13.39 -8.19 -1.48
C LEU A 18 -13.69 -7.18 -0.36
N LEU A 19 -14.15 -5.98 -0.71
CA LEU A 19 -14.48 -4.93 0.24
C LEU A 19 -15.67 -5.34 1.11
N SER A 20 -16.74 -5.86 0.49
CA SER A 20 -17.92 -6.37 1.17
C SER A 20 -17.58 -7.52 2.13
N ALA A 21 -16.75 -8.49 1.70
CA ALA A 21 -16.31 -9.60 2.53
C ALA A 21 -15.47 -9.18 3.76
N ASN A 22 -14.82 -8.01 3.69
CA ASN A 22 -14.07 -7.42 4.80
C ASN A 22 -14.84 -6.31 5.53
N GLN A 23 -16.13 -6.13 5.25
CA GLN A 23 -16.99 -5.07 5.83
C GLN A 23 -16.42 -3.66 5.65
N VAL A 24 -15.75 -3.41 4.52
CA VAL A 24 -15.19 -2.11 4.19
C VAL A 24 -16.17 -1.36 3.28
N ASP A 25 -16.62 -0.19 3.72
CA ASP A 25 -17.41 0.70 2.86
C ASP A 25 -16.56 1.24 1.70
N ILE A 26 -17.01 0.99 0.48
CA ILE A 26 -16.29 1.39 -0.73
C ILE A 26 -16.19 2.91 -0.86
N THR A 27 -17.22 3.65 -0.43
CA THR A 27 -17.28 5.10 -0.56
C THR A 27 -16.23 5.76 0.33
N THR A 28 -16.20 5.37 1.60
CA THR A 28 -15.22 5.80 2.59
C THR A 28 -13.80 5.38 2.18
N PHE A 29 -13.66 4.17 1.66
CA PHE A 29 -12.39 3.66 1.16
C PHE A 29 -11.83 4.53 0.01
N LEU A 30 -12.64 4.79 -1.02
CA LEU A 30 -12.23 5.59 -2.19
C LEU A 30 -11.96 7.05 -1.83
N SER A 31 -12.78 7.65 -0.96
CA SER A 31 -12.58 9.02 -0.47
C SER A 31 -11.27 9.16 0.31
N THR A 32 -10.99 8.22 1.22
CA THR A 32 -9.76 8.19 2.01
C THR A 32 -8.55 7.97 1.11
N LEU A 33 -8.63 7.02 0.17
CA LEU A 33 -7.56 6.76 -0.78
C LEU A 33 -7.27 8.00 -1.64
N THR A 34 -8.30 8.65 -2.18
CA THR A 34 -8.18 9.89 -2.97
C THR A 34 -7.50 10.99 -2.18
N THR A 35 -7.86 11.16 -0.90
CA THR A 35 -7.28 12.18 -0.03
C THR A 35 -5.79 11.94 0.22
N ILE A 36 -5.41 10.69 0.51
CA ILE A 36 -4.02 10.29 0.78
C ILE A 36 -3.17 10.39 -0.50
N MET A 37 -3.67 9.85 -1.61
CA MET A 37 -2.97 9.83 -2.91
C MET A 37 -2.70 11.25 -3.43
N ASN A 38 -3.62 12.18 -3.18
CA ASN A 38 -3.46 13.59 -3.54
C ASN A 38 -2.77 14.43 -2.46
N LYS A 39 -2.27 13.82 -1.37
CA LYS A 39 -1.57 14.50 -0.25
C LYS A 39 -2.37 15.67 0.33
N ARG A 40 -3.71 15.60 0.32
CA ARG A 40 -4.59 16.66 0.81
C ARG A 40 -4.67 16.71 2.34
N GLY A 41 -4.27 15.64 3.03
CA GLY A 41 -4.23 15.56 4.49
C GLY A 41 -2.93 16.07 5.08
N SER A 42 -3.01 16.97 6.08
CA SER A 42 -1.84 17.36 6.88
C SER A 42 -1.30 16.15 7.65
N ARG A 43 -0.01 15.84 7.46
CA ARG A 43 0.71 14.73 8.12
C ARG A 43 0.08 13.34 7.97
N ARG A 44 -0.90 13.17 7.06
CA ARG A 44 -1.57 11.89 6.76
C ARG A 44 -1.33 11.54 5.29
N ASN A 45 -0.22 10.83 5.04
CA ASN A 45 0.25 10.46 3.70
C ASN A 45 0.40 8.94 3.50
N ALA A 46 0.07 8.14 4.52
CA ALA A 46 0.19 6.69 4.49
C ALA A 46 -1.20 6.05 4.55
N PHE A 47 -1.42 5.08 3.66
CA PHE A 47 -2.59 4.20 3.71
C PHE A 47 -2.13 2.83 4.22
N VAL A 48 -2.62 2.44 5.40
CA VAL A 48 -2.21 1.22 6.08
C VAL A 48 -3.37 0.21 6.06
N ARG A 49 -3.05 -1.05 5.78
CA ARG A 49 -3.98 -2.17 5.96
C ARG A 49 -3.41 -3.21 6.88
N GLU A 50 -4.18 -3.51 7.90
CA GLU A 50 -3.89 -4.55 8.87
C GLU A 50 -4.91 -5.69 8.75
N GLY A 51 -4.49 -6.90 9.10
CA GLY A 51 -5.38 -8.05 9.19
C GLY A 51 -4.68 -9.38 8.95
N PRO A 52 -5.37 -10.51 9.18
CA PRO A 52 -4.82 -11.87 9.02
C PRO A 52 -4.25 -12.13 7.62
N ALA A 53 -3.37 -13.12 7.48
CA ALA A 53 -2.98 -13.59 6.15
C ALA A 53 -4.22 -13.97 5.32
N THR A 54 -4.08 -14.01 3.99
CA THR A 54 -5.14 -14.40 3.03
C THR A 54 -6.38 -13.50 2.89
N THR A 55 -6.49 -12.38 3.63
CA THR A 55 -7.60 -11.40 3.45
C THR A 55 -7.48 -10.49 2.22
N GLY A 56 -6.56 -10.79 1.29
CA GLY A 56 -6.43 -10.07 0.01
C GLY A 56 -5.76 -8.69 0.08
N LYS A 57 -5.17 -8.29 1.23
CA LYS A 57 -4.45 -7.00 1.39
C LYS A 57 -3.42 -6.73 0.29
N SER A 58 -2.47 -7.65 0.09
CA SER A 58 -1.41 -7.49 -0.91
C SER A 58 -1.96 -7.44 -2.34
N LEU A 59 -3.02 -8.20 -2.63
CA LEU A 59 -3.66 -8.21 -3.95
C LEU A 59 -4.37 -6.87 -4.24
N MET A 60 -5.04 -6.31 -3.24
CA MET A 60 -5.70 -5.01 -3.33
C MET A 60 -4.71 -3.86 -3.55
N LEU A 61 -3.59 -3.85 -2.80
CA LEU A 61 -2.54 -2.84 -2.99
C LEU A 61 -1.83 -2.99 -4.35
N LYS A 62 -1.65 -4.21 -4.87
CA LYS A 62 -1.14 -4.43 -6.23
C LYS A 62 -2.05 -3.83 -7.30
N LEU A 63 -3.38 -3.90 -7.13
CA LEU A 63 -4.34 -3.28 -8.05
C LEU A 63 -4.23 -1.76 -8.07
N ILE A 64 -4.18 -1.14 -6.89
CA ILE A 64 -4.05 0.33 -6.75
C ILE A 64 -2.74 0.80 -7.37
N ASN A 65 -1.63 0.11 -7.06
CA ASN A 65 -0.30 0.53 -7.44
C ASN A 65 0.04 0.27 -8.91
N ARG A 66 -0.74 -0.55 -9.63
CA ARG A 66 -0.43 -1.00 -11.00
C ARG A 66 -0.22 0.15 -11.98
N ASN A 67 -0.95 1.26 -11.80
CA ASN A 67 -0.90 2.42 -12.68
C ASN A 67 0.09 3.50 -12.21
N TYR A 68 0.81 3.27 -11.12
CA TYR A 68 1.75 4.23 -10.54
C TYR A 68 3.19 3.73 -10.62
N ARG A 69 4.13 4.67 -10.72
CA ARG A 69 5.55 4.36 -10.55
C ARG A 69 5.85 4.16 -9.07
N TYR A 70 5.71 2.92 -8.60
CA TYR A 70 5.97 2.55 -7.20
C TYR A 70 7.23 1.71 -7.03
N ARG A 71 7.78 1.69 -5.82
CA ARG A 71 8.84 0.77 -5.38
C ARG A 71 8.53 0.27 -3.97
N THR A 72 9.01 -0.93 -3.68
CA THR A 72 8.93 -1.51 -2.34
C THR A 72 10.06 -0.97 -1.48
N VAL A 73 9.74 -0.60 -0.24
CA VAL A 73 10.74 -0.28 0.79
C VAL A 73 11.53 -1.56 1.08
N GLN A 74 12.83 -1.55 0.82
CA GLN A 74 13.69 -2.71 1.09
C GLN A 74 13.89 -2.88 2.59
N ARG A 75 13.84 -4.14 3.05
CA ARG A 75 14.15 -4.52 4.43
C ARG A 75 15.64 -4.75 4.57
N SER A 76 16.19 -4.33 5.71
CA SER A 76 17.60 -4.43 6.07
C SER A 76 18.10 -5.88 6.09
N GLY A 77 18.69 -6.31 4.98
CA GLY A 77 19.82 -7.24 4.94
C GLY A 77 21.13 -6.52 4.64
N ASP A 78 21.04 -5.36 3.97
CA ASP A 78 22.16 -4.47 3.74
C ASP A 78 22.00 -3.24 4.64
N HIS A 79 22.89 -3.11 5.62
CA HIS A 79 23.05 -1.97 6.54
C HIS A 79 23.46 -0.66 5.83
N SER A 80 23.02 -0.45 4.59
CA SER A 80 23.32 0.76 3.84
C SER A 80 22.37 1.87 4.27
N GLN A 81 22.91 3.06 4.53
CA GLN A 81 22.20 4.31 4.81
C GLN A 81 21.22 4.76 3.68
N PHE A 82 21.06 3.95 2.64
CA PHE A 82 20.37 4.26 1.40
C PHE A 82 19.14 3.39 1.11
N PHE A 83 18.56 2.74 2.13
CA PHE A 83 17.40 1.84 1.96
C PHE A 83 16.15 2.50 1.33
N LEU A 84 16.07 3.85 1.34
CA LEU A 84 15.02 4.64 0.68
C LEU A 84 15.44 5.22 -0.67
N MET A 85 16.71 5.06 -1.09
CA MET A 85 17.24 5.66 -2.31
C MET A 85 16.54 5.12 -3.56
N ASN A 86 16.01 3.90 -3.48
CA ASN A 86 15.20 3.30 -4.54
C ASN A 86 13.82 3.99 -4.75
N LEU A 87 13.38 4.83 -3.80
CA LEU A 87 12.10 5.56 -3.84
C LEU A 87 12.23 6.93 -4.53
N LEU A 88 13.45 7.36 -4.89
CA LEU A 88 13.64 8.62 -5.59
C LEU A 88 12.88 8.61 -6.93
N ARG A 89 12.17 9.71 -7.21
CA ARG A 89 11.30 9.89 -8.40
C ARG A 89 10.15 8.86 -8.49
N LYS A 90 9.75 8.24 -7.38
CA LYS A 90 8.56 7.37 -7.31
C LYS A 90 7.35 8.15 -6.81
N SER A 91 6.18 7.79 -7.33
CA SER A 91 4.90 8.36 -6.91
C SER A 91 4.40 7.74 -5.62
N LEU A 92 4.74 6.46 -5.37
CA LEU A 92 4.31 5.69 -4.21
C LEU A 92 5.45 4.85 -3.64
N ALA A 93 5.43 4.72 -2.31
CA ALA A 93 6.26 3.77 -1.57
C ALA A 93 5.35 2.65 -1.04
N PHE A 94 5.73 1.40 -1.31
CA PHE A 94 4.99 0.22 -0.87
C PHE A 94 5.74 -0.50 0.25
N MET A 95 5.06 -0.84 1.34
CA MET A 95 5.65 -1.53 2.49
C MET A 95 4.82 -2.78 2.80
N GLU A 96 5.43 -3.96 2.71
CA GLU A 96 4.79 -5.23 3.04
C GLU A 96 5.36 -5.75 4.36
N GLY A 97 4.49 -5.98 5.35
CA GLY A 97 4.82 -6.45 6.71
C GLY A 97 5.67 -5.46 7.54
N PRO A 98 5.04 -4.63 8.39
CA PRO A 98 5.80 -3.73 9.24
C PRO A 98 6.43 -4.48 10.42
N LYS A 99 7.75 -4.38 10.56
CA LYS A 99 8.39 -4.26 11.87
C LYS A 99 9.14 -2.95 11.82
N ILE A 100 8.55 -1.90 12.40
CA ILE A 100 9.29 -0.67 12.68
C ILE A 100 10.23 -1.06 13.82
N THR A 101 11.45 -1.46 13.49
CA THR A 101 12.48 -1.65 14.51
C THR A 101 12.84 -0.29 15.07
N THR A 102 13.12 -0.23 16.37
CA THR A 102 13.74 0.92 17.03
C THR A 102 15.17 1.07 16.53
N LEU A 103 15.35 1.42 15.25
CA LEU A 103 16.60 2.02 14.79
C LEU A 103 16.66 3.39 15.49
N PRO A 104 17.70 3.65 16.29
CA PRO A 104 17.78 4.90 17.03
C PRO A 104 17.81 6.07 16.05
N VAL A 105 17.07 7.13 16.40
CA VAL A 105 16.93 8.41 15.67
C VAL A 105 18.27 9.01 15.20
N ASN A 106 19.40 8.55 15.75
CA ASN A 106 20.75 8.96 15.40
C ASN A 106 21.21 8.57 13.99
N ASP A 107 20.60 7.56 13.34
CA ASP A 107 20.97 7.18 11.96
C ASP A 107 20.34 8.10 10.88
N PHE A 108 19.51 9.07 11.29
CA PHE A 108 18.83 10.02 10.38
C PHE A 108 19.40 11.45 10.46
N LYS A 109 20.57 11.64 11.08
CA LYS A 109 21.19 12.97 11.26
C LYS A 109 22.25 13.26 10.21
#